data_AF-A0A3D4NHM1-F1
#
_entry.id   AF-A0A3D4NHM1-F1
#
_cell.length_a   1.000
_cell.length_b   1.000
_cell.length_c   1.000
_cell.angle_alpha   90.00
_cell.angle_beta   90.00
_cell.angle_gamma   90.00
#
_symmetry.space_group_name_H-M   'P 1'
#
loop_
_entity.id
_entity.type
_entity.pdbx_description
1 polymer ?
#
loop_
_entity_poly.entity_id
_entity_poly.type
_entity_poly.pdbx_seq_one_letter_code
_entity_poly.pdbx_strand_id
1 'polypeptide(L)'
;MIARIFPYMHLRRQYDCYPPTAFLLATLTALAWVFLRFESRAWRPLLEQRQRWYPHVANKAPSVGDPLRIALQSLWLLMAKPMPERRHRSKPQWVQDLGQSNQRLWERVALFLNGLPQQANDSETVHAGKKWWQTLSPRQQHWLNYICAAVGLVLVVVCITEPFGYGSQLMFVFLLWAVAMVVRRVPGRFPTLLLIVLSIIVSCRYLWWRYTSTLNWAAPLDLVCGVVLLIAETYSWLVLLLGYIQTCWPLQRIPAQLPADTRLWPTVDLLIPTYNEDLSIVRGTVYAALGIDWPHDKLRISILDDGKREEFRLFAAEAGVNYITRSDNKHAKAGNLNQALLKLDGELVAIFDCDHVPVRSFLQLTVGWFLRDPKLALVQTPHHFLSPDPFERNLGTFRQRPNEGELFYGLVQDGNDMWNAAFFCGSCAVLRRSAIDDIGGFAVETVTEDAH
;
A
#
# COMPACT_ATOMS: atom_id res chain seq x y z
N MET A 1 -15.40 52.05 -15.68
CA MET A 1 -15.61 51.68 -14.26
C MET A 1 -16.89 50.86 -14.08
N ILE A 2 -18.05 51.35 -14.54
CA ILE A 2 -19.35 50.66 -14.45
C ILE A 2 -19.33 49.26 -15.10
N ALA A 3 -18.72 49.10 -16.27
CA ALA A 3 -18.60 47.81 -16.95
C ALA A 3 -17.75 46.75 -16.19
N ARG A 4 -16.92 47.16 -15.22
CA ARG A 4 -16.15 46.25 -14.35
C ARG A 4 -16.94 45.81 -13.12
N ILE A 5 -17.85 46.66 -12.64
CA ILE A 5 -18.66 46.41 -11.45
C ILE A 5 -19.89 45.58 -11.82
N PHE A 6 -20.51 45.86 -12.97
CA PHE A 6 -21.67 45.14 -13.47
C PHE A 6 -21.42 44.66 -14.92
N PRO A 7 -20.76 43.50 -15.10
CA PRO A 7 -20.26 43.04 -16.41
C PRO A 7 -21.32 42.41 -17.32
N TYR A 8 -22.59 42.84 -17.26
CA TYR A 8 -23.69 42.22 -18.01
C TYR A 8 -23.42 42.16 -19.52
N MET A 9 -23.06 43.29 -20.13
CA MET A 9 -22.78 43.35 -21.57
C MET A 9 -21.52 42.59 -21.97
N HIS A 10 -20.56 42.45 -21.06
CA HIS A 10 -19.33 41.68 -21.28
C HIS A 10 -19.63 40.17 -21.27
N LEU A 11 -20.42 39.69 -20.30
CA LEU A 11 -20.91 38.32 -20.23
C LEU A 11 -21.74 37.94 -21.46
N ARG A 12 -22.58 38.87 -21.96
CA ARG A 12 -23.41 38.68 -23.15
C ARG A 12 -22.60 38.62 -24.45
N ARG A 13 -21.60 39.49 -24.62
CA ARG A 13 -20.88 39.63 -25.90
C ARG A 13 -19.69 38.70 -26.04
N GLN A 14 -18.99 38.40 -24.95
CA GLN A 14 -17.74 37.62 -25.02
C GLN A 14 -17.93 36.14 -24.72
N TYR A 15 -18.96 35.79 -23.92
CA TYR A 15 -19.20 34.41 -23.47
C TYR A 15 -20.57 33.86 -23.89
N ASP A 16 -21.31 34.60 -24.71
CA ASP A 16 -22.66 34.26 -25.21
C ASP A 16 -23.63 33.79 -24.11
N CYS A 17 -23.55 34.39 -22.93
CA CYS A 17 -24.37 33.96 -21.79
C CYS A 17 -25.86 34.27 -22.02
N TYR A 18 -26.73 33.33 -21.63
CA TYR A 18 -28.18 33.51 -21.62
C TYR A 18 -28.59 34.72 -20.73
N PRO A 19 -29.55 35.58 -21.13
CA PRO A 19 -29.83 36.86 -20.45
C PRO A 19 -30.05 36.79 -18.93
N PRO A 20 -30.88 35.89 -18.37
CA PRO A 20 -31.07 35.81 -16.92
C PRO A 20 -29.81 35.33 -16.19
N THR A 21 -29.03 34.44 -16.82
CA THR A 21 -27.74 33.99 -16.27
C THR A 21 -26.73 35.14 -16.23
N ALA A 22 -26.64 35.93 -17.31
CA ALA A 22 -25.78 37.10 -17.38
C ALA A 22 -26.19 38.17 -16.35
N PHE A 23 -27.49 38.35 -16.12
CA PHE A 23 -28.02 39.30 -15.14
C PHE A 23 -27.73 38.85 -13.70
N LEU A 24 -27.94 37.57 -13.39
CA LEU A 24 -27.63 37.00 -12.08
C LEU A 24 -26.13 37.14 -11.77
N LEU A 25 -25.26 36.74 -12.69
CA LEU A 25 -23.81 36.81 -12.51
C LEU A 25 -23.30 38.25 -12.42
N ALA A 26 -23.86 39.17 -13.21
CA ALA A 26 -23.51 40.59 -13.12
C ALA A 26 -23.93 41.21 -11.79
N THR A 27 -25.11 40.84 -11.27
CA THR A 27 -25.62 41.26 -9.96
C THR A 27 -24.75 40.73 -8.83
N LEU A 28 -24.40 39.43 -8.86
CA LEU A 28 -23.49 38.83 -7.88
C LEU A 28 -22.10 39.47 -7.92
N THR A 29 -21.60 39.81 -9.11
CA THR A 29 -20.32 40.52 -9.26
C THR A 29 -20.40 41.92 -8.63
N ALA A 30 -21.48 42.67 -8.88
CA ALA A 30 -21.66 43.99 -8.29
C ALA A 30 -21.77 43.93 -6.76
N LEU A 31 -22.53 42.98 -6.22
CA LEU A 31 -22.62 42.75 -4.77
C LEU A 31 -21.24 42.39 -4.19
N ALA A 32 -20.48 41.52 -4.85
CA ALA A 32 -19.15 41.16 -4.42
C ALA A 32 -18.19 42.37 -4.43
N TRP A 33 -18.30 43.28 -5.41
CA TRP A 33 -17.55 44.54 -5.42
C TRP A 33 -17.91 45.46 -4.25
N VAL A 34 -19.19 45.51 -3.86
CA VAL A 34 -19.67 46.31 -2.72
C VAL A 34 -19.17 45.75 -1.39
N PHE A 35 -19.30 44.43 -1.17
CA PHE A 35 -19.01 43.81 0.13
C PHE A 35 -17.55 43.42 0.31
N LEU A 36 -16.86 42.96 -0.74
CA LEU A 36 -15.49 42.46 -0.64
C LEU A 36 -14.44 43.53 -0.98
N ARG A 37 -14.83 44.71 -1.49
CA ARG A 37 -13.91 45.83 -1.83
C ARG A 37 -12.67 45.35 -2.60
N PHE A 38 -12.91 44.73 -3.76
CA PHE A 38 -11.86 44.14 -4.61
C PHE A 38 -10.75 45.12 -5.05
N GLU A 39 -10.94 46.44 -4.88
CA GLU A 39 -9.91 47.46 -5.13
C GLU A 39 -8.81 47.51 -4.07
N SER A 40 -9.04 46.93 -2.89
CA SER A 40 -8.12 46.98 -1.77
C SER A 40 -6.82 46.23 -2.07
N ARG A 41 -5.71 46.69 -1.48
CA ARG A 41 -4.39 46.06 -1.65
C ARG A 41 -4.35 44.59 -1.22
N ALA A 42 -5.30 44.14 -0.39
CA ALA A 42 -5.40 42.75 0.06
C ALA A 42 -5.95 41.80 -1.03
N TRP A 43 -6.84 42.29 -1.90
CA TRP A 43 -7.49 41.45 -2.92
C TRP A 43 -6.78 41.42 -4.27
N ARG A 44 -5.97 42.44 -4.59
CA ARG A 44 -5.22 42.49 -5.86
C ARG A 44 -4.35 41.26 -6.12
N PRO A 45 -3.54 40.77 -5.15
CA PRO A 45 -2.71 39.58 -5.38
C PRO A 45 -3.54 38.30 -5.61
N LEU A 46 -4.69 38.19 -4.95
CA LEU A 46 -5.62 37.06 -5.10
C LEU A 46 -6.29 37.05 -6.47
N LEU A 47 -6.67 38.23 -6.97
CA LEU A 47 -7.28 38.40 -8.29
C LEU A 47 -6.28 38.17 -9.43
N GLU A 48 -5.04 38.64 -9.28
CA GLU A 48 -3.95 38.40 -10.23
C GLU A 48 -3.58 36.91 -10.31
N GLN A 49 -3.68 36.18 -9.19
CA GLN A 49 -3.43 34.74 -9.14
C GLN A 49 -4.69 33.89 -9.30
N ARG A 50 -5.81 34.45 -9.80
CA ARG A 50 -7.08 33.73 -9.95
C ARG A 50 -6.94 32.39 -10.68
N GLN A 51 -6.09 32.33 -11.70
CA GLN A 51 -5.84 31.11 -12.46
C GLN A 51 -5.20 29.99 -11.62
N ARG A 52 -4.37 30.36 -10.64
CA ARG A 52 -3.73 29.44 -9.70
C ARG A 52 -4.70 28.94 -8.62
N TRP A 53 -5.57 29.83 -8.11
CA TRP A 53 -6.45 29.53 -6.98
C TRP A 53 -7.79 28.92 -7.39
N TYR A 54 -8.29 29.27 -8.58
CA TYR A 54 -9.57 28.83 -9.14
C TYR A 54 -9.42 28.32 -10.59
N PRO A 55 -8.56 27.31 -10.86
CA PRO A 55 -8.28 26.84 -12.22
C PRO A 55 -9.53 26.30 -12.95
N HIS A 56 -10.50 25.75 -12.19
CA HIS A 56 -11.73 25.18 -12.72
C HIS A 56 -12.72 26.23 -13.28
N VAL A 57 -12.57 27.52 -12.91
CA VAL A 57 -13.39 28.63 -13.43
C VAL A 57 -12.59 29.53 -14.38
N ALA A 58 -11.26 29.57 -14.26
CA ALA A 58 -10.44 30.58 -14.92
C ALA A 58 -10.48 30.54 -16.46
N ASN A 59 -10.65 29.36 -17.07
CA ASN A 59 -10.58 29.17 -18.53
C ASN A 59 -11.92 28.68 -19.14
N LYS A 60 -13.06 28.85 -18.45
CA LYS A 60 -14.37 28.38 -18.93
C LYS A 60 -15.36 29.55 -19.05
N ALA A 61 -16.33 29.39 -19.95
CA ALA A 61 -17.46 30.31 -20.02
C ALA A 61 -18.24 30.26 -18.69
N PRO A 62 -18.59 31.41 -18.10
CA PRO A 62 -19.21 31.46 -16.80
C PRO A 62 -20.59 30.81 -16.78
N SER A 63 -20.81 29.92 -15.82
CA SER A 63 -22.03 29.13 -15.63
C SER A 63 -22.79 29.54 -14.37
N VAL A 64 -24.08 29.21 -14.29
CA VAL A 64 -24.93 29.48 -13.11
C VAL A 64 -24.38 28.83 -11.83
N GLY A 65 -23.64 27.72 -11.95
CA GLY A 65 -23.05 27.00 -10.82
C GLY A 65 -21.70 27.57 -10.34
N ASP A 66 -21.11 28.54 -11.04
CA ASP A 66 -19.78 29.05 -10.70
C ASP A 66 -19.71 29.79 -9.36
N PRO A 67 -20.73 30.56 -8.92
CA PRO A 67 -20.74 31.14 -7.59
C PRO A 67 -20.61 30.09 -6.48
N LEU A 68 -21.28 28.95 -6.62
CA LEU A 68 -21.21 27.85 -5.66
C LEU A 68 -19.83 27.18 -5.67
N ARG A 69 -19.24 26.96 -6.86
CA ARG A 69 -17.88 26.40 -7.01
C ARG A 69 -16.83 27.32 -6.38
N ILE A 70 -16.94 28.63 -6.59
CA ILE A 70 -16.04 29.63 -5.98
C ILE A 70 -16.20 29.62 -4.46
N ALA A 71 -17.44 29.56 -3.93
CA ALA A 71 -17.68 29.53 -2.49
C ALA A 71 -17.10 28.26 -1.84
N LEU A 72 -17.33 27.08 -2.43
CA LEU A 72 -16.79 25.81 -1.94
C LEU A 72 -15.26 25.78 -1.97
N GLN A 73 -14.64 26.22 -3.07
CA GLN A 73 -13.17 26.30 -3.18
C GLN A 73 -12.60 27.31 -2.18
N SER A 74 -13.26 28.46 -1.98
CA SER A 74 -12.83 29.46 -1.01
C SER A 74 -12.87 28.90 0.42
N LEU A 75 -13.96 28.20 0.78
CA LEU A 75 -14.10 27.54 2.07
C LEU A 75 -13.02 26.48 2.27
N TRP A 76 -12.76 25.66 1.24
CA TRP A 76 -11.68 24.67 1.28
C TRP A 76 -10.30 25.33 1.43
N LEU A 77 -10.01 26.41 0.70
CA LEU A 77 -8.74 27.14 0.82
C LEU A 77 -8.55 27.75 2.21
N LEU A 78 -9.64 28.20 2.86
CA LEU A 78 -9.61 28.73 4.23
C LEU A 78 -9.43 27.63 5.28
N MET A 79 -9.95 26.43 5.04
CA MET A 79 -9.90 25.31 6.00
C MET A 79 -8.67 24.42 5.85
N ALA A 80 -8.25 24.14 4.61
CA ALA A 80 -7.29 23.09 4.29
C ALA A 80 -5.91 23.62 3.88
N LYS A 81 -5.79 24.88 3.42
CA LYS A 81 -4.49 25.44 3.04
C LYS A 81 -3.91 26.23 4.21
N PRO A 82 -2.86 25.73 4.89
CA PRO A 82 -2.17 26.52 5.90
C PRO A 82 -1.59 27.77 5.22
N MET A 83 -1.69 28.93 5.88
CA MET A 83 -0.95 30.13 5.48
C MET A 83 0.52 29.75 5.19
N PRO A 84 1.18 30.41 4.21
CA PRO A 84 2.60 30.15 3.96
C PRO A 84 3.36 30.23 5.27
N GLU A 85 4.23 29.24 5.48
CA GLU A 85 4.96 29.01 6.73
C GLU A 85 5.31 30.32 7.42
N ARG A 86 4.68 30.58 8.57
CA ARG A 86 5.28 31.47 9.55
C ARG A 86 6.66 30.87 9.82
N ARG A 87 7.71 31.55 9.36
CA ARG A 87 9.12 31.39 9.77
C ARG A 87 9.15 30.68 11.11
N HIS A 88 9.68 29.45 11.14
CA HIS A 88 9.81 28.64 12.35
C HIS A 88 10.22 29.53 13.52
N ARG A 89 9.27 29.89 14.39
CA ARG A 89 9.60 30.38 15.72
C ARG A 89 10.15 29.17 16.44
N SER A 90 11.44 29.22 16.78
CA SER A 90 12.08 28.28 17.69
C SER A 90 11.13 28.00 18.85
N LYS A 91 10.78 26.72 19.05
CA LYS A 91 10.01 26.30 20.23
C LYS A 91 10.72 26.88 21.47
N PRO A 92 9.99 27.43 22.45
CA PRO A 92 10.62 28.00 23.64
C PRO A 92 11.50 26.95 24.34
N GLN A 93 12.67 27.36 24.85
CA GLN A 93 13.72 26.47 25.38
C GLN A 93 13.20 25.40 26.33
N TRP A 94 12.26 25.74 27.22
CA TRP A 94 11.66 24.77 28.15
C TRP A 94 10.91 23.61 27.47
N VAL A 95 10.31 23.82 26.29
CA VAL A 95 9.67 22.75 25.50
C VAL A 95 10.72 21.88 24.81
N GLN A 96 11.85 22.46 24.43
CA GLN A 96 12.99 21.71 23.88
C GLN A 96 13.68 20.90 24.98
N ASP A 97 13.85 21.47 26.18
CA ASP A 97 14.44 20.80 27.34
C ASP A 97 13.55 19.68 27.88
N LEU A 98 12.21 19.86 27.91
CA LEU A 98 11.27 18.77 28.19
C LEU A 98 11.34 17.68 27.13
N GLY A 99 11.45 18.05 25.85
CA GLY A 99 11.60 17.11 24.74
C GLY A 99 12.90 16.29 24.85
N GLN A 100 14.01 16.94 25.17
CA GLN A 100 15.33 16.32 25.34
C GLN A 100 15.40 15.47 26.61
N SER A 101 14.82 15.92 27.72
CA SER A 101 14.76 15.15 28.97
C SER A 101 13.91 13.89 28.79
N ASN A 102 12.77 14.00 28.09
CA ASN A 102 11.94 12.86 27.72
C ASN A 102 12.74 11.90 26.81
N GLN A 103 13.43 12.40 25.78
CA GLN A 103 14.28 11.57 24.91
C GLN A 103 15.37 10.82 25.69
N ARG A 104 16.10 11.50 26.58
CA ARG A 104 17.14 10.87 27.41
C ARG A 104 16.59 9.81 28.35
N LEU A 105 15.42 10.06 28.95
CA LEU A 105 14.74 9.07 29.80
C LEU A 105 14.31 7.85 28.98
N TRP A 106 13.79 8.07 27.77
CA TRP A 106 13.42 6.99 26.86
C TRP A 106 14.62 6.24 26.28
N GLU A 107 15.75 6.90 26.03
CA GLU A 107 17.00 6.23 25.63
C GLU A 107 17.50 5.33 26.77
N ARG A 108 17.43 5.77 28.03
CA ARG A 108 17.75 4.93 29.19
C ARG A 108 16.79 3.75 29.32
N VAL A 109 15.49 3.98 29.13
CA VAL A 109 14.49 2.90 29.14
C VAL A 109 14.72 1.94 27.98
N ALA A 110 15.03 2.43 26.78
CA ALA A 110 15.32 1.60 25.62
C ALA A 110 16.60 0.78 25.81
N LEU A 111 17.67 1.38 26.36
CA LEU A 111 18.90 0.68 26.72
C LEU A 111 18.66 -0.39 27.79
N PHE A 112 17.86 -0.07 28.81
CA PHE A 112 17.44 -1.05 29.83
C PHE A 112 16.63 -2.19 29.20
N LEU A 113 15.59 -1.88 28.42
CA LEU A 113 14.74 -2.87 27.75
C LEU A 113 15.50 -3.73 26.73
N ASN A 114 16.46 -3.15 26.01
CA ASN A 114 17.35 -3.88 25.09
C ASN A 114 18.39 -4.74 25.83
N GLY A 115 18.74 -4.37 27.07
CA GLY A 115 19.60 -5.16 27.95
C GLY A 115 18.87 -6.32 28.64
N LEU A 116 17.54 -6.26 28.77
CA LEU A 116 16.75 -7.30 29.43
C LEU A 116 16.89 -8.69 28.80
N PRO A 117 16.87 -8.88 27.45
CA PRO A 117 17.09 -10.20 26.85
C PRO A 117 18.47 -10.77 27.19
N GLN A 118 19.49 -9.91 27.28
CA GLN A 118 20.86 -10.30 27.58
C GLN A 118 20.99 -10.66 29.07
N GLN A 119 20.46 -9.82 29.97
CA GLN A 119 20.37 -10.10 31.40
C GLN A 119 19.52 -11.35 31.71
N ALA A 120 18.44 -11.57 30.96
CA ALA A 120 17.61 -12.76 31.10
C ALA A 120 18.35 -14.01 30.60
N ASN A 121 19.08 -13.94 29.49
CA ASN A 121 19.91 -15.06 29.03
C ASN A 121 21.05 -15.36 30.00
N ASP A 122 21.65 -14.34 30.62
CA ASP A 122 22.77 -14.48 31.57
C ASP A 122 22.30 -14.88 32.98
N SER A 123 20.99 -14.90 33.24
CA SER A 123 20.44 -15.27 34.55
C SER A 123 20.52 -16.78 34.78
N GLU A 124 21.15 -17.18 35.90
CA GLU A 124 21.24 -18.59 36.31
C GLU A 124 19.87 -19.28 36.41
N THR A 125 18.82 -18.54 36.78
CA THR A 125 17.45 -19.08 36.87
C THR A 125 16.86 -19.43 35.50
N VAL A 126 17.13 -18.63 34.48
CA VAL A 126 16.67 -18.88 33.10
C VAL A 126 17.47 -20.04 32.50
N HIS A 127 18.77 -20.12 32.78
CA HIS A 127 19.59 -21.26 32.40
C HIS A 127 19.13 -22.56 33.08
N ALA A 128 18.83 -22.53 34.38
CA ALA A 128 18.30 -23.68 35.11
C ALA A 128 16.94 -24.11 34.54
N GLY A 129 16.04 -23.17 34.23
CA GLY A 129 14.76 -23.44 33.58
C GLY A 129 14.91 -24.03 32.19
N LYS A 130 15.81 -23.51 31.36
CA LYS A 130 16.12 -24.04 30.03
C LYS A 130 16.70 -25.45 30.09
N LYS A 131 17.59 -25.70 31.05
CA LYS A 131 18.18 -27.03 31.29
C LYS A 131 17.11 -28.03 31.74
N TRP A 132 16.25 -27.63 32.68
CA TRP A 132 15.09 -28.43 33.09
C TRP A 132 14.15 -28.72 31.92
N TRP A 133 13.85 -27.72 31.08
CA TRP A 133 13.03 -27.90 29.88
C TRP A 133 13.60 -28.97 28.96
N GLN A 134 14.91 -28.95 28.74
CA GLN A 134 15.62 -29.93 27.91
C GLN A 134 15.62 -31.35 28.52
N THR A 135 15.44 -31.49 29.85
CA THR A 135 15.30 -32.82 30.48
C THR A 135 13.93 -33.46 30.30
N LEU A 136 12.92 -32.69 29.90
CA LEU A 136 11.57 -33.21 29.65
C LEU A 136 11.52 -33.95 28.30
N SER A 137 10.73 -35.02 28.25
CA SER A 137 10.46 -35.70 26.99
C SER A 137 9.67 -34.78 26.03
N PRO A 138 9.79 -34.93 24.69
CA PRO A 138 9.06 -34.10 23.73
C PRO A 138 7.55 -34.09 23.98
N ARG A 139 6.97 -35.23 24.38
CA ARG A 139 5.55 -35.33 24.74
C ARG A 139 5.20 -34.47 25.95
N GLN A 140 6.03 -34.46 27.00
CA GLN A 140 5.81 -33.63 28.19
C GLN A 140 5.92 -32.14 27.85
N GLN A 141 6.87 -31.75 27.01
CA GLN A 141 7.00 -30.37 26.52
C GLN A 141 5.74 -29.91 25.77
N HIS A 142 5.21 -30.73 24.86
CA HIS A 142 3.98 -30.43 24.15
C HIS A 142 2.78 -30.31 25.10
N TRP A 143 2.61 -31.25 26.04
CA TRP A 143 1.53 -31.18 27.03
C TRP A 143 1.62 -29.93 27.91
N LEU A 144 2.81 -29.57 28.38
CA LEU A 144 2.99 -28.37 29.18
C LEU A 144 2.64 -27.11 28.37
N ASN A 145 3.08 -27.04 27.10
CA ASN A 145 2.73 -25.95 26.20
C ASN A 145 1.21 -25.85 25.99
N TYR A 146 0.52 -26.97 25.78
CA TYR A 146 -0.94 -26.98 25.65
C TYR A 146 -1.65 -26.54 26.92
N ILE A 147 -1.17 -26.95 28.09
CA ILE A 147 -1.71 -26.52 29.38
C ILE A 147 -1.52 -25.01 29.56
N CYS A 148 -0.31 -24.49 29.33
CA CYS A 148 -0.02 -23.06 29.41
C CYS A 148 -0.90 -22.26 28.43
N ALA A 149 -1.07 -22.75 27.19
CA ALA A 149 -1.94 -22.13 26.20
C ALA A 149 -3.42 -22.15 26.63
N ALA A 150 -3.89 -23.27 27.19
CA ALA A 150 -5.26 -23.38 27.69
C ALA A 150 -5.51 -22.42 28.87
N VAL A 151 -4.59 -22.36 29.84
CA VAL A 151 -4.66 -21.40 30.95
C VAL A 151 -4.64 -19.97 30.43
N GLY A 152 -3.75 -19.65 29.49
CA GLY A 152 -3.69 -18.35 28.84
C GLY A 152 -5.00 -17.97 28.14
N LEU A 153 -5.61 -18.92 27.42
CA LEU A 153 -6.90 -18.73 26.75
C LEU A 153 -8.03 -18.45 27.76
N VAL A 154 -8.08 -19.19 28.87
CA VAL A 154 -9.05 -18.96 29.95
C VAL A 154 -8.89 -17.55 30.53
N LEU A 155 -7.65 -17.13 30.81
CA LEU A 155 -7.38 -15.77 31.31
C LEU A 155 -7.81 -14.70 30.30
N VAL A 156 -7.58 -14.91 29.01
CA VAL A 156 -8.02 -14.01 27.94
C VAL A 156 -9.55 -13.92 27.89
N VAL A 157 -10.25 -15.06 27.95
CA VAL A 157 -11.72 -15.09 27.97
C VAL A 157 -12.25 -14.33 29.16
N VAL A 158 -11.74 -14.60 30.37
CA VAL A 158 -12.12 -13.86 31.59
C VAL A 158 -11.89 -12.36 31.41
N CYS A 159 -10.72 -11.97 30.88
CA CYS A 159 -10.39 -10.57 30.62
C CYS A 159 -11.34 -9.90 29.62
N ILE A 160 -11.86 -10.65 28.64
CA ILE A 160 -12.79 -10.14 27.63
C ILE A 160 -14.20 -10.02 28.20
N THR A 161 -14.67 -11.02 28.96
CA THR A 161 -16.08 -11.12 29.35
C THR A 161 -16.43 -10.42 30.66
N GLU A 162 -15.45 -10.15 31.53
CA GLU A 162 -15.68 -9.58 32.85
C GLU A 162 -16.34 -8.18 32.77
N PRO A 163 -17.55 -7.99 33.33
CA PRO A 163 -18.24 -6.71 33.28
C PRO A 163 -17.57 -5.71 34.22
N PHE A 164 -16.95 -4.67 33.65
CA PHE A 164 -16.37 -3.59 34.44
C PHE A 164 -17.33 -2.40 34.57
N GLY A 165 -17.35 -1.78 35.74
CA GLY A 165 -17.85 -0.41 35.86
C GLY A 165 -17.00 0.56 35.03
N TYR A 166 -17.56 1.72 34.69
CA TYR A 166 -16.90 2.69 33.80
C TYR A 166 -15.50 3.14 34.29
N GLY A 167 -15.32 3.33 35.60
CA GLY A 167 -14.03 3.70 36.17
C GLY A 167 -12.96 2.60 36.01
N SER A 168 -13.31 1.36 36.30
CA SER A 168 -12.42 0.20 36.12
C SER A 168 -12.09 -0.05 34.64
N GLN A 169 -13.08 0.12 33.75
CA GLN A 169 -12.86 0.03 32.30
C GLN A 169 -11.88 1.10 31.80
N LEU A 170 -12.02 2.35 32.27
CA LEU A 170 -11.13 3.44 31.90
C LEU A 170 -9.70 3.19 32.41
N MET A 171 -9.55 2.72 33.66
CA MET A 171 -8.26 2.33 34.21
C MET A 171 -7.61 1.20 33.40
N PHE A 172 -8.39 0.16 33.05
CA PHE A 172 -7.93 -0.97 32.26
C PHE A 172 -7.42 -0.55 30.88
N VAL A 173 -8.19 0.26 30.14
CA VAL A 173 -7.78 0.77 28.83
C VAL A 173 -6.54 1.65 28.93
N PHE A 174 -6.45 2.50 29.96
CA PHE A 174 -5.26 3.34 30.18
C PHE A 174 -4.01 2.51 30.46
N LEU A 175 -4.11 1.47 31.28
CA LEU A 175 -3.02 0.54 31.57
C LEU A 175 -2.57 -0.20 30.31
N LEU A 176 -3.51 -0.77 29.54
CA LEU A 176 -3.19 -1.44 28.28
C LEU A 176 -2.55 -0.49 27.26
N TRP A 177 -3.05 0.74 27.17
CA TRP A 177 -2.47 1.78 26.32
C TRP A 177 -1.04 2.14 26.76
N ALA A 178 -0.80 2.32 28.05
CA ALA A 178 0.53 2.60 28.58
C ALA A 178 1.51 1.46 28.27
N VAL A 179 1.09 0.20 28.47
CA VAL A 179 1.87 -0.99 28.09
C VAL A 179 2.16 -0.99 26.59
N ALA A 180 1.15 -0.78 25.75
CA ALA A 180 1.32 -0.73 24.30
C ALA A 180 2.30 0.37 23.85
N MET A 181 2.26 1.55 24.51
CA MET A 181 3.19 2.65 24.21
C MET A 181 4.64 2.34 24.59
N VAL A 182 4.87 1.54 25.64
CA VAL A 182 6.21 1.06 26.01
C VAL A 182 6.66 -0.02 25.03
N VAL A 183 5.82 -1.03 24.78
CA VAL A 183 6.13 -2.18 23.91
C VAL A 183 6.43 -1.73 22.48
N ARG A 184 5.67 -0.75 21.95
CA ARG A 184 5.88 -0.19 20.59
C ARG A 184 7.30 0.33 20.35
N ARG A 185 8.03 0.72 21.40
CA ARG A 185 9.39 1.25 21.25
C ARG A 185 10.47 0.18 21.26
N VAL A 186 10.12 -1.05 21.62
CA VAL A 186 11.06 -2.17 21.64
C VAL A 186 11.18 -2.71 20.21
N PRO A 187 12.39 -2.73 19.61
CA PRO A 187 12.59 -3.32 18.30
C PRO A 187 12.46 -4.84 18.36
N GLY A 188 11.98 -5.44 17.28
CA GLY A 188 11.91 -6.90 17.12
C GLY A 188 10.50 -7.42 16.87
N ARG A 189 10.40 -8.73 16.62
CA ARG A 189 9.14 -9.39 16.23
C ARG A 189 8.23 -9.69 17.43
N PHE A 190 8.81 -9.99 18.58
CA PHE A 190 8.05 -10.30 19.80
C PHE A 190 7.21 -9.11 20.32
N PRO A 191 7.74 -7.87 20.37
CA PRO A 191 6.91 -6.69 20.68
C PRO A 191 5.72 -6.50 19.74
N THR A 192 5.90 -6.74 18.44
CA THR A 192 4.81 -6.67 17.45
C THR A 192 3.72 -7.71 17.74
N LEU A 193 4.10 -8.97 18.02
CA LEU A 193 3.15 -10.01 18.40
C LEU A 193 2.40 -9.66 19.69
N LEU A 194 3.08 -9.09 20.68
CA LEU A 194 2.45 -8.65 21.92
C LEU A 194 1.43 -7.52 21.65
N LEU A 195 1.76 -6.56 20.79
CA LEU A 195 0.81 -5.51 20.38
C LEU A 195 -0.40 -6.08 19.65
N ILE A 196 -0.22 -7.09 18.80
CA ILE A 196 -1.31 -7.82 18.14
C ILE A 196 -2.22 -8.46 19.20
N VAL A 197 -1.66 -9.18 20.17
CA VAL A 197 -2.43 -9.82 21.26
C VAL A 197 -3.20 -8.78 22.08
N LEU A 198 -2.56 -7.68 22.46
CA LEU A 198 -3.22 -6.59 23.19
C LEU A 198 -4.36 -5.97 22.39
N SER A 199 -4.16 -5.75 21.08
CA SER A 199 -5.19 -5.24 20.17
C SER A 199 -6.38 -6.21 20.10
N ILE A 200 -6.13 -7.50 19.93
CA ILE A 200 -7.18 -8.54 19.90
C ILE A 200 -7.97 -8.55 21.21
N ILE A 201 -7.31 -8.49 22.37
CA ILE A 201 -8.00 -8.46 23.67
C ILE A 201 -8.93 -7.24 23.79
N VAL A 202 -8.44 -6.04 23.44
CA VAL A 202 -9.25 -4.81 23.49
C VAL A 202 -10.42 -4.87 22.53
N SER A 203 -10.19 -5.30 21.28
CA SER A 203 -11.23 -5.41 20.25
C SER A 203 -12.28 -6.47 20.60
N CYS A 204 -11.87 -7.63 21.11
CA CYS A 204 -12.81 -8.67 21.56
C CYS A 204 -13.63 -8.20 22.76
N ARG A 205 -13.02 -7.50 23.73
CA ARG A 205 -13.74 -6.92 24.88
C ARG A 205 -14.75 -5.86 24.43
N TYR A 206 -14.37 -5.01 23.47
CA TYR A 206 -15.28 -4.05 22.86
C TYR A 206 -16.47 -4.75 22.19
N LEU A 207 -16.21 -5.75 21.34
CA LEU A 207 -17.28 -6.49 20.66
C LEU A 207 -18.17 -7.22 21.67
N TRP A 208 -17.61 -7.86 22.68
CA TRP A 208 -18.40 -8.50 23.75
C TRP A 208 -19.40 -7.52 24.35
N TRP A 209 -18.94 -6.32 24.76
CA TRP A 209 -19.82 -5.26 25.26
C TRP A 209 -20.87 -4.82 24.23
N ARG A 210 -20.48 -4.70 22.95
CA ARG A 210 -21.41 -4.36 21.86
C ARG A 210 -22.54 -5.40 21.75
N TYR A 211 -22.19 -6.68 21.73
CA TYR A 211 -23.14 -7.79 21.68
C TYR A 211 -24.05 -7.86 22.89
N THR A 212 -23.53 -7.67 24.10
CA THR A 212 -24.29 -7.94 25.34
C THR A 212 -25.09 -6.75 25.85
N SER A 213 -24.64 -5.52 25.61
CA SER A 213 -25.08 -4.37 26.42
C SER A 213 -25.55 -3.16 25.61
N THR A 214 -25.39 -3.15 24.29
CA THR A 214 -25.66 -1.94 23.48
C THR A 214 -26.84 -2.04 22.53
N LEU A 215 -27.38 -3.23 22.32
CA LEU A 215 -28.53 -3.43 21.45
C LEU A 215 -29.83 -3.04 22.17
N ASN A 216 -30.63 -2.19 21.52
CA ASN A 216 -31.96 -1.81 22.00
C ASN A 216 -33.01 -2.79 21.45
N TRP A 217 -33.46 -3.72 22.28
CA TRP A 217 -34.47 -4.72 21.91
C TRP A 217 -35.91 -4.18 21.88
N ALA A 218 -36.16 -2.98 22.42
CA ALA A 218 -37.50 -2.45 22.57
C ALA A 218 -38.06 -1.78 21.30
N ALA A 219 -37.19 -1.24 20.44
CA ALA A 219 -37.57 -0.51 19.24
C ALA A 219 -37.07 -1.24 17.97
N PRO A 220 -37.96 -1.70 17.07
CA PRO A 220 -37.56 -2.49 15.90
C PRO A 220 -36.60 -1.78 14.96
N LEU A 221 -36.78 -0.47 14.73
CA LEU A 221 -35.90 0.30 13.84
C LEU A 221 -34.49 0.43 14.42
N ASP A 222 -34.39 0.80 15.70
CA ASP A 222 -33.12 0.89 16.42
C ASP A 222 -32.39 -0.47 16.44
N LEU A 223 -33.14 -1.56 16.64
CA LEU A 223 -32.59 -2.92 16.62
C LEU A 223 -32.03 -3.25 15.24
N VAL A 224 -32.75 -2.97 14.16
CA VAL A 224 -32.28 -3.23 12.79
C VAL A 224 -31.01 -2.42 12.49
N CYS A 225 -31.02 -1.11 12.75
CA CYS A 225 -29.84 -0.27 12.57
C CYS A 225 -28.66 -0.72 13.44
N GLY A 226 -28.93 -1.10 14.70
CA GLY A 226 -27.94 -1.60 15.64
C GLY A 226 -27.32 -2.92 15.20
N VAL A 227 -28.12 -3.87 14.71
CA VAL A 227 -27.66 -5.17 14.19
C VAL A 227 -26.85 -5.00 12.90
N VAL A 228 -27.29 -4.13 11.98
CA VAL A 228 -26.53 -3.85 10.75
C VAL A 228 -25.15 -3.26 11.08
N LEU A 229 -25.10 -2.31 12.02
CA LEU A 229 -23.84 -1.76 12.50
C LEU A 229 -22.97 -2.83 13.17
N LEU A 230 -23.56 -3.68 14.03
CA LEU A 230 -22.85 -4.78 14.69
C LEU A 230 -22.25 -5.78 13.69
N ILE A 231 -22.98 -6.11 12.62
CA ILE A 231 -22.47 -6.98 11.53
C ILE A 231 -21.27 -6.32 10.85
N ALA A 232 -21.35 -5.02 10.53
CA ALA A 232 -20.24 -4.29 9.93
C ALA A 232 -19.02 -4.25 10.85
N GLU A 233 -19.21 -3.99 12.15
CA GLU A 233 -18.12 -3.99 13.15
C GLU A 233 -17.49 -5.38 13.32
N THR A 234 -18.32 -6.43 13.30
CA THR A 234 -17.86 -7.83 13.37
C THR A 234 -17.05 -8.22 12.14
N TYR A 235 -17.48 -7.77 10.95
CA TYR A 235 -16.72 -7.94 9.72
C TYR A 235 -15.37 -7.20 9.79
N SER A 236 -15.35 -5.95 10.27
CA SER A 236 -14.09 -5.22 10.46
C SER A 236 -13.14 -5.92 11.45
N TRP A 237 -13.67 -6.49 12.53
CA TRP A 237 -12.88 -7.29 13.47
C TRP A 237 -12.33 -8.56 12.83
N LEU A 238 -13.12 -9.25 12.00
CA LEU A 238 -12.65 -10.43 11.27
C LEU A 238 -11.51 -10.06 10.30
N VAL A 239 -11.65 -8.98 9.54
CA VAL A 239 -10.59 -8.47 8.64
C VAL A 239 -9.34 -8.08 9.43
N LEU A 240 -9.50 -7.44 10.60
CA LEU A 240 -8.37 -7.13 11.49
C LEU A 240 -7.64 -8.41 11.95
N LEU A 241 -8.38 -9.43 12.38
CA LEU A 241 -7.82 -10.70 12.83
C LEU A 241 -7.07 -11.39 11.69
N LEU A 242 -7.67 -11.48 10.50
CA LEU A 242 -7.02 -12.05 9.32
C LEU A 242 -5.77 -11.26 8.93
N GLY A 243 -5.83 -9.93 8.94
CA GLY A 243 -4.67 -9.07 8.67
C GLY A 243 -3.54 -9.27 9.68
N TYR A 244 -3.85 -9.50 10.96
CA TYR A 244 -2.85 -9.85 11.97
C TYR A 244 -2.24 -11.23 11.78
N ILE A 245 -3.04 -12.24 11.41
CA ILE A 245 -2.52 -13.57 11.08
C ILE A 245 -1.60 -13.46 9.85
N GLN A 246 -2.04 -12.75 8.83
CA GLN A 246 -1.30 -12.51 7.59
C GLN A 246 0.05 -11.84 7.87
N THR A 247 0.09 -10.82 8.73
CA THR A 247 1.28 -10.00 8.99
C THR A 247 1.99 -10.33 10.31
N CYS A 248 1.70 -11.48 10.93
CA CYS A 248 2.24 -11.82 12.25
C CYS A 248 3.76 -11.96 12.26
N TRP A 249 4.34 -12.40 11.14
CA TRP A 249 5.75 -12.72 11.06
C TRP A 249 6.32 -12.53 9.63
N PRO A 250 6.50 -11.28 9.17
CA PRO A 250 7.10 -11.00 7.86
C PRO A 250 8.51 -11.60 7.76
N LEU A 251 8.77 -12.38 6.71
CA LEU A 251 10.03 -13.14 6.61
C LEU A 251 11.24 -12.28 6.27
N GLN A 252 11.06 -11.21 5.49
CA GLN A 252 12.12 -10.29 5.05
C GLN A 252 13.30 -11.06 4.44
N ARG A 253 13.02 -11.87 3.42
CA ARG A 253 14.04 -12.73 2.79
C ARG A 253 15.13 -11.90 2.13
N ILE A 254 16.38 -12.31 2.34
CA ILE A 254 17.55 -11.76 1.66
C ILE A 254 17.74 -12.55 0.35
N PRO A 255 18.18 -11.92 -0.76
CA PRO A 255 18.54 -12.63 -1.98
C PRO A 255 19.45 -13.85 -1.73
N ALA A 256 19.12 -14.98 -2.34
CA ALA A 256 19.94 -16.17 -2.27
C ALA A 256 21.16 -16.04 -3.19
N GLN A 257 22.32 -16.50 -2.72
CA GLN A 257 23.57 -16.44 -3.49
C GLN A 257 23.50 -17.37 -4.70
N LEU A 258 23.95 -16.87 -5.85
CA LEU A 258 24.18 -17.68 -7.04
C LEU A 258 25.55 -18.36 -6.98
N PRO A 259 25.70 -19.57 -7.54
CA PRO A 259 27.00 -20.18 -7.76
C PRO A 259 27.91 -19.26 -8.59
N ALA A 260 29.20 -19.22 -8.26
CA ALA A 260 30.18 -18.46 -9.04
C ALA A 260 30.32 -18.99 -10.48
N ASP A 261 30.06 -20.28 -10.70
CA ASP A 261 30.05 -20.89 -12.03
C ASP A 261 28.71 -20.62 -12.74
N THR A 262 28.75 -19.73 -13.74
CA THR A 262 27.58 -19.33 -14.55
C THR A 262 27.03 -20.48 -15.41
N ARG A 263 27.79 -21.56 -15.62
CA ARG A 263 27.31 -22.75 -16.33
C ARG A 263 26.19 -23.46 -15.57
N LEU A 264 26.12 -23.29 -14.25
CA LEU A 264 25.06 -23.83 -13.39
C LEU A 264 23.80 -22.97 -13.36
N TRP A 265 23.84 -21.77 -13.94
CA TRP A 265 22.67 -20.88 -13.95
C TRP A 265 21.61 -21.40 -14.93
N PRO A 266 20.31 -21.31 -14.60
CA PRO A 266 19.26 -21.82 -15.48
C PRO A 266 19.07 -20.92 -16.71
N THR A 267 18.44 -21.49 -17.74
CA THR A 267 17.92 -20.71 -18.87
C THR A 267 16.67 -19.94 -18.47
N VAL A 268 16.53 -18.71 -18.98
CA VAL A 268 15.45 -17.78 -18.65
C VAL A 268 14.82 -17.24 -19.92
N ASP A 269 13.51 -17.39 -20.05
CA ASP A 269 12.70 -16.68 -21.04
C ASP A 269 12.08 -15.43 -20.40
N LEU A 270 12.48 -14.26 -20.86
CA LEU A 270 11.94 -12.97 -20.41
C LEU A 270 10.87 -12.48 -21.40
N LEU A 271 9.65 -12.37 -20.90
CA LEU A 271 8.45 -12.04 -21.67
C LEU A 271 8.00 -10.60 -21.39
N ILE A 272 7.80 -9.83 -22.46
CA ILE A 272 7.29 -8.46 -22.41
C ILE A 272 5.99 -8.38 -23.21
N PRO A 273 4.82 -8.65 -22.58
CA PRO A 273 3.53 -8.50 -23.24
C PRO A 273 3.17 -7.04 -23.48
N THR A 274 2.57 -6.78 -24.64
CA THR A 274 2.06 -5.46 -25.04
C THR A 274 0.82 -5.62 -25.93
N TYR A 275 -0.08 -4.65 -25.87
CA TYR A 275 -1.30 -4.63 -26.66
C TYR A 275 -1.43 -3.34 -27.49
N ASN A 276 -1.50 -2.18 -26.84
CA ASN A 276 -1.74 -0.89 -27.47
C ASN A 276 -0.76 0.21 -27.04
N GLU A 277 0.25 -0.14 -26.25
CA GLU A 277 1.24 0.81 -25.73
C GLU A 277 2.20 1.25 -26.83
N ASP A 278 2.54 2.53 -26.86
CA ASP A 278 3.42 3.10 -27.90
C ASP A 278 4.82 2.45 -27.86
N LEU A 279 5.41 2.21 -29.03
CA LEU A 279 6.75 1.63 -29.16
C LEU A 279 7.81 2.42 -28.36
N SER A 280 7.65 3.73 -28.23
CA SER A 280 8.54 4.58 -27.43
C SER A 280 8.58 4.21 -25.95
N ILE A 281 7.48 3.66 -25.39
CA ILE A 281 7.41 3.17 -24.01
C ILE A 281 8.08 1.81 -23.94
N VAL A 282 7.66 0.87 -24.79
CA VAL A 282 8.13 -0.53 -24.76
C VAL A 282 9.63 -0.65 -25.04
N ARG A 283 10.15 0.21 -25.93
CA ARG A 283 11.58 0.26 -26.29
C ARG A 283 12.49 0.43 -25.07
N GLY A 284 12.09 1.26 -24.09
CA GLY A 284 12.86 1.46 -22.86
C GLY A 284 13.00 0.16 -22.06
N THR A 285 11.90 -0.58 -21.92
CA THR A 285 11.85 -1.86 -21.22
C THR A 285 12.67 -2.93 -21.92
N VAL A 286 12.59 -3.02 -23.25
CA VAL A 286 13.37 -3.98 -24.05
C VAL A 286 14.88 -3.71 -23.96
N TYR A 287 15.31 -2.45 -24.06
CA TYR A 287 16.73 -2.12 -23.89
C TYR A 287 17.25 -2.38 -22.48
N ALA A 288 16.42 -2.15 -21.46
CA ALA A 288 16.79 -2.50 -20.09
C ALA A 288 16.89 -4.02 -19.90
N ALA A 289 15.98 -4.80 -20.50
CA ALA A 289 16.04 -6.26 -20.49
C ALA A 289 17.31 -6.79 -21.16
N LEU A 290 17.73 -6.19 -22.28
CA LEU A 290 18.99 -6.51 -22.96
C LEU A 290 20.24 -6.20 -22.10
N GLY A 291 20.12 -5.29 -21.14
CA GLY A 291 21.18 -4.90 -20.21
C GLY A 291 21.25 -5.73 -18.91
N ILE A 292 20.39 -6.74 -18.74
CA ILE A 292 20.40 -7.61 -17.57
C ILE A 292 21.71 -8.41 -17.50
N ASP A 293 22.29 -8.49 -16.30
CA ASP A 293 23.56 -9.17 -16.04
C ASP A 293 23.38 -10.70 -15.96
N TRP A 294 23.13 -11.32 -17.13
CA TRP A 294 22.95 -12.75 -17.33
C TRP A 294 23.71 -13.26 -18.57
N PRO A 295 24.15 -14.54 -18.64
CA PRO A 295 24.75 -15.08 -19.85
C PRO A 295 23.80 -14.98 -21.05
N HIS A 296 24.29 -14.38 -22.14
CA HIS A 296 23.47 -14.12 -23.34
C HIS A 296 22.93 -15.40 -23.99
N ASP A 297 23.64 -16.53 -23.88
CA ASP A 297 23.21 -17.84 -24.36
C ASP A 297 22.08 -18.45 -23.51
N LYS A 298 21.84 -17.90 -22.32
CA LYS A 298 20.83 -18.39 -21.36
C LYS A 298 19.67 -17.41 -21.13
N LEU A 299 19.69 -16.23 -21.75
CA LEU A 299 18.63 -15.24 -21.64
C LEU A 299 17.98 -15.04 -23.02
N ARG A 300 16.69 -15.36 -23.12
CA ARG A 300 15.90 -15.12 -24.33
C ARG A 300 14.84 -14.09 -24.03
N ILE A 301 14.88 -12.96 -24.74
CA ILE A 301 13.94 -11.86 -24.56
C ILE A 301 12.91 -11.93 -25.69
N SER A 302 11.63 -11.89 -25.34
CA SER A 302 10.52 -11.98 -26.28
C SER A 302 9.49 -10.87 -26.05
N ILE A 303 9.24 -10.07 -27.09
CA ILE A 303 8.12 -9.13 -27.14
C ILE A 303 6.88 -9.92 -27.55
N LEU A 304 5.82 -9.87 -26.74
CA LEU A 304 4.56 -10.56 -27.01
C LEU A 304 3.51 -9.54 -27.44
N ASP A 305 3.33 -9.32 -28.73
CA ASP A 305 2.50 -8.25 -29.29
C ASP A 305 1.14 -8.75 -29.78
N ASP A 306 0.11 -8.52 -28.97
CA ASP A 306 -1.30 -8.81 -29.34
C ASP A 306 -1.89 -7.72 -30.27
N GLY A 307 -1.20 -6.60 -30.45
CA GLY A 307 -1.58 -5.52 -31.36
C GLY A 307 -1.22 -5.80 -32.83
N LYS A 308 -0.38 -6.81 -33.11
CA LYS A 308 0.07 -7.20 -34.46
C LYS A 308 0.67 -6.03 -35.25
N ARG A 309 1.49 -5.24 -34.57
CA ARG A 309 2.04 -3.97 -35.07
C ARG A 309 3.37 -4.21 -35.77
N GLU A 310 3.42 -3.86 -37.05
CA GLU A 310 4.60 -4.06 -37.90
C GLU A 310 5.85 -3.35 -37.36
N GLU A 311 5.69 -2.17 -36.77
CA GLU A 311 6.78 -1.42 -36.14
C GLU A 311 7.46 -2.18 -34.98
N PHE A 312 6.71 -3.00 -34.23
CA PHE A 312 7.26 -3.84 -33.17
C PHE A 312 8.05 -5.02 -33.75
N ARG A 313 7.58 -5.61 -34.86
CA ARG A 313 8.29 -6.68 -35.56
C ARG A 313 9.63 -6.19 -36.12
N LEU A 314 9.64 -5.01 -36.73
CA LEU A 314 10.86 -4.37 -37.25
C LEU A 314 11.83 -4.02 -36.11
N PHE A 315 11.32 -3.43 -35.03
CA PHE A 315 12.13 -3.11 -33.86
C PHE A 315 12.72 -4.34 -33.19
N ALA A 316 11.96 -5.42 -33.03
CA ALA A 316 12.44 -6.67 -32.44
C ALA A 316 13.62 -7.25 -33.24
N ALA A 317 13.50 -7.23 -34.58
CA ALA A 317 14.57 -7.68 -35.48
C ALA A 317 15.82 -6.79 -35.37
N GLU A 318 15.65 -5.46 -35.26
CA GLU A 318 16.75 -4.51 -35.06
C GLU A 318 17.45 -4.70 -33.71
N ALA A 319 16.67 -4.90 -32.63
CA ALA A 319 17.16 -5.08 -31.28
C ALA A 319 17.72 -6.48 -31.00
N GLY A 320 17.52 -7.45 -31.91
CA GLY A 320 17.96 -8.83 -31.74
C GLY A 320 17.16 -9.62 -30.70
N VAL A 321 15.87 -9.31 -30.53
CA VAL A 321 14.96 -10.00 -29.60
C VAL A 321 13.85 -10.72 -30.35
N ASN A 322 13.20 -11.69 -29.71
CA ASN A 322 12.12 -12.44 -30.34
C ASN A 322 10.85 -11.58 -30.44
N TYR A 323 10.16 -11.70 -31.57
CA TYR A 323 8.81 -11.16 -31.74
C TYR A 323 7.81 -12.30 -31.83
N ILE A 324 6.89 -12.36 -30.88
CA ILE A 324 5.85 -13.37 -30.84
C ILE A 324 4.50 -12.65 -30.92
N THR A 325 3.68 -13.12 -31.85
CA THR A 325 2.28 -12.74 -31.97
C THR A 325 1.44 -13.99 -32.23
N ARG A 326 0.11 -13.82 -32.23
CA ARG A 326 -0.88 -14.88 -32.40
C ARG A 326 -2.03 -14.42 -33.28
N SER A 327 -2.74 -15.37 -33.89
CA SER A 327 -3.82 -15.07 -34.84
C SER A 327 -5.08 -14.53 -34.17
N ASP A 328 -5.41 -15.01 -32.96
CA ASP A 328 -6.55 -14.54 -32.17
C ASP A 328 -6.09 -13.79 -30.91
N ASN A 329 -6.95 -12.91 -30.39
CA ASN A 329 -6.66 -12.14 -29.17
C ASN A 329 -7.48 -12.67 -27.98
N LYS A 330 -7.69 -13.99 -27.92
CA LYS A 330 -8.53 -14.60 -26.87
C LYS A 330 -7.83 -14.57 -25.52
N HIS A 331 -8.57 -14.38 -24.43
CA HIS A 331 -8.04 -14.42 -23.07
C HIS A 331 -6.91 -13.41 -22.78
N ALA A 332 -6.88 -12.29 -23.52
CA ALA A 332 -5.98 -11.15 -23.28
C ALA A 332 -4.53 -11.57 -22.96
N LYS A 333 -3.92 -11.01 -21.91
CA LYS A 333 -2.54 -11.25 -21.51
C LYS A 333 -2.24 -12.71 -21.18
N ALA A 334 -3.11 -13.40 -20.44
CA ALA A 334 -2.96 -14.85 -20.18
C ALA A 334 -2.85 -15.67 -21.45
N GLY A 335 -3.75 -15.42 -22.42
CA GLY A 335 -3.72 -16.12 -23.70
C GLY A 335 -2.45 -15.82 -24.49
N ASN A 336 -1.94 -14.59 -24.43
CA ASN A 336 -0.70 -14.19 -25.09
C ASN A 336 0.51 -14.90 -24.48
N LEU A 337 0.60 -14.92 -23.15
CA LEU A 337 1.64 -15.65 -22.41
C LEU A 337 1.59 -17.15 -22.75
N ASN A 338 0.43 -17.79 -22.69
CA ASN A 338 0.27 -19.21 -23.01
C ASN A 338 0.69 -19.53 -24.45
N GLN A 339 0.36 -18.68 -25.43
CA GLN A 339 0.81 -18.87 -26.82
C GLN A 339 2.32 -18.73 -26.98
N ALA A 340 2.95 -17.83 -26.23
CA ALA A 340 4.40 -17.68 -26.23
C ALA A 340 5.10 -18.89 -25.61
N LEU A 341 4.55 -19.40 -24.50
CA LEU A 341 5.05 -20.57 -23.80
C LEU A 341 5.04 -21.85 -24.66
N LEU A 342 4.24 -21.93 -25.73
CA LEU A 342 4.31 -23.06 -26.68
C LEU A 342 5.55 -23.03 -27.59
N LYS A 343 6.23 -21.88 -27.70
CA LYS A 343 7.36 -21.65 -28.60
C LYS A 343 8.70 -21.52 -27.86
N LEU A 344 8.67 -21.59 -26.54
CA LEU A 344 9.77 -21.28 -25.63
C LEU A 344 9.96 -22.44 -24.65
N ASP A 345 11.20 -22.71 -24.27
CA ASP A 345 11.63 -23.89 -23.50
C ASP A 345 12.65 -23.57 -22.39
N GLY A 346 12.70 -22.33 -21.93
CA GLY A 346 13.51 -21.92 -20.78
C GLY A 346 13.04 -22.57 -19.49
N GLU A 347 13.97 -22.84 -18.58
CA GLU A 347 13.69 -23.43 -17.27
C GLU A 347 12.89 -22.49 -16.35
N LEU A 348 13.13 -21.19 -16.49
CA LEU A 348 12.43 -20.11 -15.78
C LEU A 348 11.81 -19.13 -16.76
N VAL A 349 10.70 -18.52 -16.35
CA VAL A 349 9.97 -17.50 -17.11
C VAL A 349 9.96 -16.22 -16.29
N ALA A 350 10.53 -15.14 -16.81
CA ALA A 350 10.46 -13.81 -16.21
C ALA A 350 9.43 -12.97 -16.96
N ILE A 351 8.55 -12.27 -16.24
CA ILE A 351 7.47 -11.48 -16.86
C ILE A 351 7.58 -10.02 -16.43
N PHE A 352 7.59 -9.13 -17.40
CA PHE A 352 7.56 -7.68 -17.21
C PHE A 352 6.49 -7.07 -18.09
N ASP A 353 5.55 -6.31 -17.51
CA ASP A 353 4.71 -5.42 -18.33
C ASP A 353 5.59 -4.44 -19.11
N CYS A 354 5.09 -3.97 -20.23
CA CYS A 354 5.86 -3.16 -21.15
C CYS A 354 6.30 -1.79 -20.60
N ASP A 355 5.75 -1.34 -19.47
CA ASP A 355 6.12 -0.14 -18.72
C ASP A 355 6.95 -0.43 -17.45
N HIS A 356 7.18 -1.70 -17.11
CA HIS A 356 8.03 -2.12 -16.00
C HIS A 356 9.47 -2.38 -16.46
N VAL A 357 10.30 -1.35 -16.36
CA VAL A 357 11.71 -1.37 -16.78
C VAL A 357 12.57 -2.16 -15.77
N PRO A 358 13.14 -3.33 -16.15
CA PRO A 358 13.94 -4.13 -15.22
C PRO A 358 15.27 -3.45 -14.88
N VAL A 359 15.78 -3.75 -13.68
CA VAL A 359 17.16 -3.39 -13.28
C VAL A 359 18.14 -4.49 -13.68
N ARG A 360 19.41 -4.11 -13.92
CA ARG A 360 20.44 -5.05 -14.41
C ARG A 360 20.63 -6.30 -13.53
N SER A 361 20.50 -6.12 -12.21
CA SER A 361 20.69 -7.19 -11.22
C SER A 361 19.46 -8.05 -10.98
N PHE A 362 18.34 -7.83 -11.68
CA PHE A 362 17.06 -8.48 -11.39
C PHE A 362 17.16 -10.00 -11.30
N LEU A 363 17.72 -10.67 -12.30
CA LEU A 363 17.88 -12.14 -12.30
C LEU A 363 18.88 -12.61 -11.23
N GLN A 364 19.93 -11.84 -10.96
CA GLN A 364 20.90 -12.18 -9.93
C GLN A 364 20.31 -12.17 -8.51
N LEU A 365 19.35 -11.27 -8.25
CA LEU A 365 18.69 -11.14 -6.95
C LEU A 365 17.51 -12.12 -6.77
N THR A 366 17.01 -12.72 -7.85
CA THR A 366 15.80 -13.56 -7.84
C THR A 366 16.11 -15.04 -8.06
N VAL A 367 16.92 -15.38 -9.07
CA VAL A 367 17.11 -16.76 -9.55
C VAL A 367 17.80 -17.66 -8.52
N GLY A 368 18.63 -17.11 -7.63
CA GLY A 368 19.33 -17.88 -6.61
C GLY A 368 18.40 -18.73 -5.72
N TRP A 369 17.15 -18.28 -5.50
CA TRP A 369 16.19 -19.02 -4.69
C TRP A 369 15.69 -20.30 -5.39
N PHE A 370 15.56 -20.31 -6.72
CA PHE A 370 15.16 -21.49 -7.49
C PHE A 370 16.21 -22.60 -7.49
N LEU A 371 17.49 -22.24 -7.32
CA LEU A 371 18.59 -23.19 -7.16
C LEU A 371 18.65 -23.76 -5.73
N ARG A 372 18.29 -22.95 -4.74
CA ARG A 372 18.29 -23.35 -3.33
C ARG A 372 17.11 -24.26 -2.99
N ASP A 373 15.94 -23.99 -3.56
CA ASP A 373 14.73 -24.79 -3.35
C ASP A 373 14.15 -25.27 -4.70
N PRO A 374 14.32 -26.57 -5.03
CA PRO A 374 13.76 -27.15 -6.24
C PRO A 374 12.23 -27.07 -6.33
N LYS A 375 11.53 -26.92 -5.21
CA LYS A 375 10.05 -26.81 -5.15
C LYS A 375 9.55 -25.38 -5.31
N LEU A 376 10.43 -24.39 -5.31
CA LEU A 376 10.03 -23.00 -5.49
C LEU A 376 9.45 -22.78 -6.89
N ALA A 377 8.23 -22.28 -6.95
CA ALA A 377 7.51 -22.01 -8.20
C ALA A 377 7.52 -20.54 -8.61
N LEU A 378 7.62 -19.61 -7.64
CA LEU A 378 7.45 -18.17 -7.85
C LEU A 378 8.42 -17.37 -6.99
N VAL A 379 9.02 -16.34 -7.59
CA VAL A 379 9.63 -15.20 -6.89
C VAL A 379 8.99 -13.93 -7.42
N GLN A 380 8.16 -13.30 -6.59
CA GLN A 380 7.54 -12.00 -6.86
C GLN A 380 8.42 -10.89 -6.28
N THR A 381 8.66 -9.83 -7.06
CA THR A 381 9.33 -8.61 -6.56
C THR A 381 8.33 -7.44 -6.44
N PRO A 382 8.59 -6.46 -5.56
CA PRO A 382 7.75 -5.27 -5.42
C PRO A 382 7.58 -4.48 -6.73
N HIS A 383 6.40 -3.89 -6.94
CA HIS A 383 6.22 -2.90 -8.01
C HIS A 383 6.59 -1.51 -7.52
N HIS A 384 7.51 -0.87 -8.22
CA HIS A 384 7.93 0.49 -7.95
C HIS A 384 7.61 1.39 -9.15
N PHE A 385 6.78 2.42 -8.91
CA PHE A 385 6.34 3.34 -9.94
C PHE A 385 7.14 4.65 -9.89
N LEU A 386 7.55 5.14 -11.06
CA LEU A 386 8.29 6.41 -11.18
C LEU A 386 7.38 7.64 -11.07
N SER A 387 6.13 7.51 -11.50
CA SER A 387 5.12 8.58 -11.50
C SER A 387 4.16 8.45 -10.32
N PRO A 388 3.66 9.58 -9.77
CA PRO A 388 2.61 9.55 -8.76
C PRO A 388 1.31 8.96 -9.30
N ASP A 389 0.58 8.28 -8.44
CA ASP A 389 -0.81 7.97 -8.73
C ASP A 389 -1.70 9.26 -8.73
N PRO A 390 -2.92 9.21 -9.28
CA PRO A 390 -3.79 10.38 -9.34
C PRO A 390 -4.09 11.04 -7.99
N PHE A 391 -4.19 10.26 -6.90
CA PHE A 391 -4.43 10.80 -5.56
C PHE A 391 -3.19 11.52 -5.04
N GLU A 392 -2.01 10.89 -5.16
CA GLU A 392 -0.75 11.51 -4.78
C GLU A 392 -0.49 12.82 -5.51
N ARG A 393 -0.75 12.84 -6.82
CA ARG A 393 -0.59 14.04 -7.66
C ARG A 393 -1.57 15.13 -7.27
N ASN A 394 -2.85 14.79 -7.09
CA ASN A 394 -3.90 15.77 -6.82
C ASN A 394 -3.85 16.32 -5.39
N LEU A 395 -3.38 15.52 -4.43
CA LEU A 395 -3.22 15.91 -3.02
C LEU A 395 -1.82 16.45 -2.70
N GLY A 396 -0.86 16.35 -3.64
CA GLY A 396 0.50 16.85 -3.47
C GLY A 396 1.32 16.06 -2.45
N THR A 397 1.06 14.75 -2.30
CA THR A 397 1.70 13.88 -1.31
C THR A 397 2.80 12.99 -1.88
N PHE A 398 3.04 13.03 -3.20
CA PHE A 398 4.05 12.21 -3.87
C PHE A 398 5.43 12.32 -3.21
N ARG A 399 6.04 11.16 -2.90
CA ARG A 399 7.34 11.00 -2.21
C ARG A 399 7.42 11.63 -0.81
N GLN A 400 6.35 12.22 -0.28
CA GLN A 400 6.28 12.71 1.10
C GLN A 400 5.66 11.68 2.03
N ARG A 401 4.82 10.79 1.48
CA ARG A 401 4.20 9.66 2.18
C ARG A 401 4.35 8.40 1.33
N PRO A 402 4.48 7.23 1.96
CA PRO A 402 4.32 5.94 1.30
C PRO A 402 3.05 5.91 0.45
N ASN A 403 3.16 5.38 -0.77
CA ASN A 403 1.98 5.10 -1.58
C ASN A 403 1.25 3.84 -1.07
N GLU A 404 0.03 3.60 -1.55
CA GLU A 404 -0.75 2.42 -1.18
C GLU A 404 -0.03 1.10 -1.53
N GLY A 405 0.72 1.10 -2.63
CA GLY A 405 1.51 -0.05 -3.09
C GLY A 405 2.59 -0.50 -2.10
N GLU A 406 3.19 0.42 -1.33
CA GLU A 406 4.20 0.08 -0.31
C GLU A 406 3.61 -0.75 0.84
N LEU A 407 2.32 -0.56 1.19
CA LEU A 407 1.67 -1.42 2.19
C LEU A 407 1.56 -2.85 1.68
N PHE A 408 1.12 -3.01 0.43
CA PHE A 408 0.89 -4.31 -0.19
C PHE A 408 2.20 -5.04 -0.49
N TYR A 409 3.09 -4.43 -1.28
CA TYR A 409 4.35 -5.04 -1.70
C TYR A 409 5.42 -5.11 -0.60
N GLY A 410 5.26 -4.31 0.46
CA GLY A 410 6.10 -4.39 1.64
C GLY A 410 5.53 -5.37 2.67
N LEU A 411 4.71 -4.85 3.58
CA LEU A 411 4.29 -5.59 4.77
C LEU A 411 3.39 -6.80 4.47
N VAL A 412 2.45 -6.66 3.54
CA VAL A 412 1.44 -7.69 3.28
C VAL A 412 2.03 -8.87 2.51
N GLN A 413 2.79 -8.63 1.43
CA GLN A 413 3.43 -9.70 0.66
C GLN A 413 4.51 -10.43 1.47
N ASP A 414 5.32 -9.72 2.26
CA ASP A 414 6.27 -10.38 3.18
C ASP A 414 5.57 -11.23 4.25
N GLY A 415 4.36 -10.81 4.66
CA GLY A 415 3.49 -11.58 5.54
C GLY A 415 2.92 -12.82 4.85
N ASN A 416 2.44 -12.69 3.61
CA ASN A 416 1.97 -13.82 2.80
C ASN A 416 3.06 -14.88 2.58
N ASP A 417 4.31 -14.47 2.36
CA ASP A 417 5.45 -15.38 2.19
C ASP A 417 5.67 -16.29 3.43
N MET A 418 5.35 -15.83 4.64
CA MET A 418 5.35 -16.68 5.85
C MET A 418 4.42 -17.90 5.70
N TRP A 419 3.30 -17.72 5.02
CA TRP A 419 2.26 -18.72 4.85
C TRP A 419 2.36 -19.47 3.52
N ASN A 420 3.45 -19.28 2.76
CA ASN A 420 3.58 -19.77 1.38
C ASN A 420 2.39 -19.32 0.49
N ALA A 421 1.92 -18.10 0.73
CA ALA A 421 0.76 -17.50 0.07
C ALA A 421 1.11 -16.25 -0.74
N ALA A 422 2.40 -15.97 -0.95
CA ALA A 422 2.83 -14.94 -1.89
C ALA A 422 2.41 -15.38 -3.30
N PHE A 423 1.76 -14.49 -4.04
CA PHE A 423 1.16 -14.80 -5.34
C PHE A 423 1.68 -13.86 -6.42
N PHE A 424 1.48 -14.26 -7.67
CA PHE A 424 1.96 -13.53 -8.83
C PHE A 424 1.10 -12.28 -9.08
N CYS A 425 1.75 -11.13 -9.25
CA CYS A 425 1.09 -9.83 -9.45
C CYS A 425 1.23 -9.33 -10.89
N GLY A 426 1.30 -10.25 -11.86
CA GLY A 426 1.25 -9.94 -13.29
C GLY A 426 2.56 -9.47 -13.90
N SER A 427 3.49 -8.93 -13.11
CA SER A 427 4.78 -8.39 -13.58
C SER A 427 5.84 -8.44 -12.48
N CYS A 428 7.09 -8.19 -12.86
CA CYS A 428 8.26 -8.14 -11.98
C CYS A 428 8.43 -9.45 -11.20
N ALA A 429 8.23 -10.58 -11.88
CA ALA A 429 8.28 -11.90 -11.27
C ALA A 429 9.07 -12.88 -12.11
N VAL A 430 9.61 -13.89 -11.45
CA VAL A 430 10.20 -15.08 -12.08
C VAL A 430 9.40 -16.28 -11.64
N LEU A 431 9.03 -17.14 -12.58
CA LEU A 431 8.25 -18.35 -12.37
C LEU A 431 9.02 -19.56 -12.88
N ARG A 432 8.84 -20.72 -12.25
CA ARG A 432 9.38 -21.99 -12.74
C ARG A 432 8.52 -22.50 -13.90
N ARG A 433 9.16 -22.80 -15.03
CA ARG A 433 8.42 -23.23 -16.22
C ARG A 433 7.61 -24.51 -15.98
N SER A 434 8.23 -25.51 -15.37
CA SER A 434 7.54 -26.77 -15.07
C SER A 434 6.31 -26.59 -14.17
N ALA A 435 6.35 -25.64 -13.23
CA ALA A 435 5.20 -25.37 -12.36
C ALA A 435 4.04 -24.73 -13.13
N ILE A 436 4.33 -23.89 -14.12
CA ILE A 436 3.31 -23.33 -15.03
C ILE A 436 2.70 -24.46 -15.88
N ASP A 437 3.53 -25.36 -16.41
CA ASP A 437 3.05 -26.48 -17.23
C ASP A 437 2.19 -27.47 -16.43
N ASP A 438 2.56 -27.75 -15.17
CA ASP A 438 1.83 -28.64 -14.26
C ASP A 438 0.41 -28.16 -13.95
N ILE A 439 0.17 -26.83 -13.99
CA ILE A 439 -1.16 -26.24 -13.82
C ILE A 439 -1.90 -25.99 -15.15
N GLY A 440 -1.29 -26.35 -16.29
CA GLY A 440 -1.89 -26.20 -17.62
C GLY A 440 -1.74 -24.80 -18.23
N GLY A 441 -0.81 -23.98 -17.73
CA GLY A 441 -0.59 -22.60 -18.19
C GLY A 441 -1.23 -21.53 -17.28
N PHE A 442 -1.19 -20.28 -17.73
CA PHE A 442 -1.86 -19.17 -17.04
C PHE A 442 -3.38 -19.29 -17.16
N ALA A 443 -4.10 -19.00 -16.08
CA ALA A 443 -5.55 -19.09 -16.01
C ALA A 443 -6.21 -18.10 -16.99
N VAL A 444 -7.31 -18.52 -17.63
CA VAL A 444 -7.97 -17.74 -18.69
C VAL A 444 -9.41 -17.34 -18.37
N GLU A 445 -9.89 -17.74 -17.19
CA GLU A 445 -11.29 -17.63 -16.75
C GLU A 445 -11.60 -16.27 -16.11
N THR A 446 -10.59 -15.61 -15.55
CA THR A 446 -10.69 -14.30 -14.89
C THR A 446 -9.85 -13.24 -15.62
N VAL A 447 -10.19 -11.97 -15.38
CA VAL A 447 -9.44 -10.80 -15.86
C VAL A 447 -8.18 -10.55 -15.02
N THR A 448 -8.09 -11.18 -13.85
CA THR A 448 -6.89 -11.20 -12.98
C THR A 448 -6.20 -12.55 -13.12
N GLU A 449 -5.70 -12.84 -14.32
CA GLU A 449 -5.08 -14.13 -14.64
C GLU A 449 -3.83 -14.45 -13.82
N ASP A 450 -3.26 -13.42 -13.22
CA ASP A 450 -2.01 -13.47 -12.48
C ASP A 450 -2.19 -14.03 -11.08
N ALA A 451 -3.28 -13.64 -10.40
CA ALA A 451 -3.58 -14.07 -9.04
C ALA A 451 -4.33 -15.41 -8.97
N HIS A 452 -4.91 -15.87 -10.07
CA HIS A 452 -5.76 -17.06 -10.16
C HIS A 452 -4.99 -18.26 -10.72
#